data_AF-A0A940BD73-F1
#
_entry.id   AF-A0A940BD73-F1
#
_cell.length_a   1.000
_cell.length_b   1.000
_cell.length_c   1.000
_cell.angle_alpha   90.00
_cell.angle_beta   90.00
_cell.angle_gamma   90.00
#
_symmetry.space_group_name_H-M   'P 1'
#
loop_
_entity.id
_entity.type
_entity.pdbx_description
1 polymer ?
#
loop_
_entity_poly.entity_id
_entity_poly.type
_entity_poly.pdbx_seq_one_letter_code
_entity_poly.pdbx_strand_id
1 'polypeptide(L)'
;AAVVRCMPNTPAAVGMGSFGVCLEDPALDEEQKREVRELLGALGRVEELPESQFAPFTALMGCGPAYIFYVIEALAEAGVRMGFSRARAVEMASWLCAGSAKLALQPGAHPSILREQVCSPAGSTIEGVAALDELAVKSAIEAAVFAAWEKEKSREC
;
A
#
# COMPACT_ATOMS: atom_id res chain seq x y z
N ALA A 1 -20.47 -26.63 -3.38
CA ALA A 1 -19.00 -26.54 -3.41
C ALA A 1 -18.61 -25.42 -2.46
N ALA A 2 -17.54 -25.58 -1.68
CA ALA A 2 -17.05 -24.51 -0.81
C ALA A 2 -16.47 -23.36 -1.65
N VAL A 3 -16.73 -22.12 -1.24
CA VAL A 3 -16.34 -20.90 -1.96
C VAL A 3 -15.52 -19.99 -1.04
N VAL A 4 -14.44 -19.43 -1.58
CA VAL A 4 -13.63 -18.41 -0.92
C VAL A 4 -13.60 -17.18 -1.80
N ARG A 5 -13.94 -16.02 -1.24
CA ARG A 5 -13.67 -14.72 -1.89
C ARG A 5 -12.22 -14.35 -1.60
N CYS A 6 -11.46 -13.98 -2.62
CA CYS A 6 -10.08 -13.50 -2.50
C CYS A 6 -9.91 -12.22 -3.31
N MET A 7 -9.31 -11.20 -2.70
CA MET A 7 -8.89 -9.97 -3.34
C MET A 7 -7.35 -9.84 -3.23
N PRO A 8 -6.60 -10.14 -4.30
CA PRO A 8 -5.15 -9.95 -4.33
C PRO A 8 -4.77 -8.52 -4.72
N ASN A 9 -3.48 -8.23 -4.71
CA ASN A 9 -2.92 -7.07 -5.40
C ASN A 9 -1.66 -7.43 -6.22
N THR A 10 -1.25 -6.53 -7.11
CA THR A 10 -0.16 -6.79 -8.08
C THR A 10 1.21 -7.09 -7.47
N PRO A 11 1.61 -6.56 -6.29
CA PRO A 11 2.84 -6.97 -5.60
C PRO A 11 2.99 -8.47 -5.29
N ALA A 12 1.90 -9.25 -5.37
CA ALA A 12 1.98 -10.71 -5.28
C ALA A 12 2.97 -11.33 -6.27
N ALA A 13 3.16 -10.71 -7.45
CA ALA A 13 4.11 -11.17 -8.47
C ALA A 13 5.58 -11.17 -8.00
N VAL A 14 5.89 -10.45 -6.92
CA VAL A 14 7.23 -10.37 -6.33
C VAL A 14 7.26 -10.84 -4.87
N GLY A 15 6.27 -11.62 -4.44
CA GLY A 15 6.19 -12.19 -3.10
C GLY A 15 5.86 -11.17 -2.00
N MET A 16 5.39 -9.97 -2.36
CA MET A 16 5.03 -8.89 -1.44
C MET A 16 3.54 -8.54 -1.53
N GLY A 17 2.71 -9.54 -1.88
CA GLY A 17 1.27 -9.37 -2.05
C GLY A 17 0.55 -9.09 -0.75
N SER A 18 -0.66 -8.54 -0.88
CA SER A 18 -1.66 -8.47 0.19
C SER A 18 -2.94 -9.11 -0.33
N PHE A 19 -3.47 -10.08 0.40
CA PHE A 19 -4.62 -10.88 0.02
C PHE A 19 -5.72 -10.75 1.07
N GLY A 20 -6.83 -10.11 0.72
CA GLY A 20 -8.04 -10.13 1.54
C GLY A 20 -8.81 -11.41 1.26
N VAL A 21 -9.13 -12.20 2.27
CA VAL A 21 -9.84 -13.48 2.13
C VAL A 21 -11.08 -13.55 3.02
N CYS A 22 -12.19 -14.00 2.45
CA CYS A 22 -13.42 -14.31 3.18
C CYS A 22 -13.53 -15.82 3.32
N LEU A 23 -13.47 -16.32 4.55
CA LEU A 23 -13.51 -17.75 4.89
C LEU A 23 -14.79 -18.13 5.65
N GLU A 24 -15.84 -17.33 5.52
CA GLU A 24 -17.10 -17.45 6.27
C GLU A 24 -18.07 -18.48 5.68
N ASP A 25 -17.80 -19.05 4.49
CA ASP A 25 -18.66 -20.08 3.90
C ASP A 25 -18.73 -21.31 4.84
N PRO A 26 -19.92 -21.70 5.33
CA PRO A 26 -20.06 -22.83 6.25
C PRO A 26 -19.70 -24.17 5.62
N ALA A 27 -19.57 -24.26 4.29
CA ALA A 27 -19.08 -25.45 3.60
C ALA A 27 -17.54 -25.59 3.66
N LEU A 28 -16.80 -24.59 4.15
CA LEU A 28 -15.35 -24.66 4.35
C LEU A 28 -15.01 -25.34 5.67
N ASP A 29 -14.24 -26.42 5.58
CA ASP A 29 -13.61 -27.04 6.75
C ASP A 29 -12.29 -26.33 7.13
N GLU A 30 -11.76 -26.63 8.31
CA GLU A 30 -10.54 -26.00 8.83
C GLU A 30 -9.28 -26.37 8.04
N GLU A 31 -9.28 -27.52 7.36
CA GLU A 31 -8.17 -27.95 6.49
C GLU A 31 -8.10 -27.05 5.27
N GLN A 32 -9.22 -26.86 4.58
CA GLN A 32 -9.37 -25.97 3.43
C GLN A 32 -9.01 -24.53 3.77
N LYS A 33 -9.47 -24.03 4.92
CA LYS A 33 -9.11 -22.68 5.38
C LYS A 33 -7.59 -22.56 5.61
N ARG A 34 -6.94 -23.60 6.15
CA ARG A 34 -5.49 -23.61 6.34
C ARG A 34 -4.75 -23.64 5.00
N GLU A 35 -5.17 -24.49 4.06
CA GLU A 35 -4.58 -24.57 2.71
C GLU A 35 -4.63 -23.23 1.98
N VAL A 36 -5.75 -22.51 2.06
CA VAL A 36 -5.89 -21.17 1.45
C VAL A 36 -4.88 -20.18 2.05
N ARG A 37 -4.72 -20.17 3.38
CA ARG A 37 -3.75 -19.30 4.05
C ARG A 37 -2.31 -19.63 3.67
N GLU A 38 -1.96 -20.92 3.63
CA GLU A 38 -0.62 -21.36 3.26
C GLU A 38 -0.30 -21.03 1.80
N LEU A 39 -1.24 -21.28 0.88
CA LEU A 39 -1.06 -20.99 -0.55
C LEU A 39 -0.85 -19.51 -0.82
N LEU A 40 -1.71 -18.65 -0.27
CA LEU A 40 -1.62 -17.21 -0.47
C LEU A 40 -0.47 -16.58 0.35
N GLY A 41 -0.20 -17.14 1.53
CA GLY A 41 0.90 -16.75 2.40
C GLY A 41 2.28 -16.93 1.76
N ALA A 42 2.42 -17.86 0.81
CA ALA A 42 3.66 -18.01 0.03
C ALA A 42 3.95 -16.82 -0.90
N LEU A 43 2.95 -15.99 -1.21
CA LEU A 43 3.04 -14.86 -2.13
C LEU A 43 2.94 -13.50 -1.43
N GLY A 44 2.72 -13.48 -0.11
CA GLY A 44 2.56 -12.25 0.65
C GLY A 44 1.74 -12.44 1.92
N ARG A 45 1.10 -11.37 2.37
CA ARG A 45 0.32 -11.33 3.61
C ARG A 45 -1.15 -11.65 3.34
N VAL A 46 -1.75 -12.48 4.18
CA VAL A 46 -3.16 -12.83 4.13
C VAL A 46 -3.91 -12.12 5.26
N GLU A 47 -4.97 -11.42 4.91
CA GLU A 47 -5.90 -10.75 5.83
C GLU A 47 -7.25 -11.45 5.75
N GLU A 48 -7.68 -12.05 6.84
CA GLU A 48 -9.04 -12.61 6.95
C GLU A 48 -10.02 -11.48 7.25
N LEU A 49 -10.98 -11.29 6.36
CA LEU A 49 -11.90 -10.17 6.38
C LEU A 49 -13.33 -10.68 6.20
N PRO A 50 -14.31 -10.12 6.94
CA PRO A 50 -15.71 -10.32 6.60
C PRO A 50 -16.01 -9.69 5.24
N GLU A 51 -17.07 -10.17 4.59
CA GLU A 51 -17.48 -9.71 3.25
C GLU A 51 -17.63 -8.18 3.17
N SER A 52 -18.13 -7.56 4.25
CA SER A 52 -18.35 -6.11 4.37
C SER A 52 -17.06 -5.26 4.33
N GLN A 53 -15.88 -5.87 4.48
CA GLN A 53 -14.59 -5.19 4.45
C GLN A 53 -13.88 -5.30 3.09
N PHE A 54 -14.47 -5.96 2.09
CA PHE A 54 -13.83 -6.09 0.78
C PHE A 54 -13.81 -4.79 -0.03
N ALA A 55 -14.87 -3.98 -0.03
CA ALA A 55 -14.82 -2.65 -0.66
C ALA A 55 -13.70 -1.76 -0.08
N PRO A 56 -13.59 -1.55 1.26
CA PRO A 56 -12.49 -0.75 1.79
C PRO A 56 -11.12 -1.39 1.58
N PHE A 57 -10.99 -2.72 1.70
CA PHE A 57 -9.74 -3.41 1.40
C PHE A 57 -9.31 -3.23 -0.05
N THR A 58 -10.26 -3.31 -1.00
CA THR A 58 -10.00 -3.09 -2.43
C THR A 58 -9.49 -1.68 -2.67
N ALA A 59 -10.18 -0.67 -2.14
CA ALA A 59 -9.80 0.73 -2.31
C ALA A 59 -8.42 1.06 -1.74
N LEU A 60 -8.05 0.43 -0.61
CA LEU A 60 -6.78 0.65 0.06
C LEU A 60 -5.64 -0.20 -0.54
N MET A 61 -5.83 -1.52 -0.61
CA MET A 61 -4.78 -2.50 -0.94
C MET A 61 -4.80 -2.94 -2.40
N GLY A 62 -5.98 -3.06 -3.00
CA GLY A 62 -6.13 -3.41 -4.42
C GLY A 62 -5.71 -2.26 -5.33
N CYS A 63 -6.19 -1.04 -5.06
CA CYS A 63 -5.81 0.17 -5.78
C CYS A 63 -4.48 0.77 -5.30
N GLY A 64 -4.06 0.45 -4.06
CA GLY A 64 -2.85 0.95 -3.40
C GLY A 64 -1.57 0.99 -4.25
N PRO A 65 -1.22 -0.07 -5.01
CA PRO A 65 -0.04 -0.07 -5.86
C PRO A 65 0.02 1.11 -6.83
N ALA A 66 -1.11 1.52 -7.40
CA ALA A 66 -1.15 2.66 -8.32
C ALA A 66 -0.77 3.97 -7.61
N TYR A 67 -1.21 4.18 -6.37
CA TYR A 67 -0.86 5.37 -5.58
C TYR A 67 0.63 5.40 -5.26
N ILE A 68 1.22 4.24 -4.94
CA ILE A 68 2.66 4.14 -4.68
C ILE A 68 3.47 4.37 -5.96
N PHE A 69 3.04 3.84 -7.10
CA PHE A 69 3.70 4.12 -8.38
C PHE A 69 3.63 5.60 -8.75
N TYR A 70 2.50 6.27 -8.47
CA TYR A 70 2.37 7.72 -8.67
C TYR A 70 3.37 8.52 -7.80
N VAL A 71 3.59 8.11 -6.55
CA VAL A 71 4.60 8.73 -5.68
C VAL A 71 6.03 8.48 -6.19
N ILE A 72 6.34 7.26 -6.63
CA ILE A 72 7.64 6.91 -7.21
C ILE A 72 7.90 7.75 -8.47
N GLU A 73 6.89 7.90 -9.33
CA GLU A 73 6.96 8.74 -10.53
C GLU A 73 7.26 10.20 -10.17
N ALA A 74 6.52 10.78 -9.22
CA ALA A 74 6.73 12.16 -8.78
C ALA A 74 8.15 12.41 -8.22
N LEU A 75 8.67 11.47 -7.41
CA LEU A 75 10.04 11.51 -6.91
C LEU A 75 11.07 11.42 -8.04
N ALA A 76 10.86 10.53 -9.00
CA ALA A 76 11.74 10.37 -10.15
C ALA A 76 11.73 11.62 -11.05
N GLU A 77 10.57 12.25 -11.25
CA GLU A 77 10.46 13.50 -12.00
C GLU A 77 11.22 14.64 -11.32
N ALA A 78 11.12 14.79 -10.00
CA ALA A 78 11.92 15.73 -9.25
C ALA A 78 13.43 15.44 -9.41
N GLY A 79 13.82 14.17 -9.35
CA GLY A 79 15.19 13.72 -9.61
C GLY A 79 15.71 14.17 -10.99
N VAL A 80 14.91 14.03 -12.03
CA VAL A 80 15.28 14.47 -13.38
C VAL A 80 15.44 15.99 -13.45
N ARG A 81 14.57 16.76 -12.78
CA ARG A 81 14.70 18.23 -12.71
C ARG A 81 15.97 18.66 -11.98
N MET A 82 16.49 17.83 -11.07
CA MET A 82 17.78 18.03 -10.39
C MET A 82 18.99 17.55 -11.20
N GLY A 83 18.79 17.01 -12.41
CA GLY A 83 19.87 16.63 -13.33
C GLY A 83 20.21 15.13 -13.37
N PHE A 84 19.47 14.27 -12.67
CA PHE A 84 19.65 12.82 -12.82
C PHE A 84 19.06 12.31 -14.15
N SER A 85 19.63 11.23 -14.70
CA SER A 85 18.98 10.54 -15.81
C SER A 85 17.65 9.92 -15.36
N ARG A 86 16.68 9.80 -16.27
CA ARG A 86 15.37 9.21 -15.96
C ARG A 86 15.50 7.82 -15.33
N ALA A 87 16.32 6.96 -15.93
CA ALA A 87 16.54 5.59 -15.44
C ALA A 87 17.07 5.59 -14.00
N ARG A 88 18.08 6.42 -13.71
CA ARG A 88 18.66 6.52 -12.37
C ARG A 88 17.67 7.10 -11.36
N ALA A 89 16.89 8.10 -11.75
CA ALA A 89 15.90 8.72 -10.87
C ALA A 89 14.78 7.73 -10.47
N VAL A 90 14.29 6.93 -11.42
CA VAL A 90 13.30 5.87 -11.16
C VAL A 90 13.85 4.80 -10.23
N GLU A 91 15.10 4.35 -10.46
CA GLU A 91 15.75 3.36 -9.61
C GLU A 91 15.92 3.86 -8.17
N MET A 92 16.45 5.08 -7.99
CA MET A 92 16.62 5.69 -6.66
C MET A 92 15.29 5.89 -5.93
N ALA A 93 14.26 6.39 -6.63
CA ALA A 93 12.93 6.57 -6.05
C ALA A 93 12.30 5.25 -5.62
N SER A 94 12.40 4.22 -6.47
CA SER A 94 11.90 2.87 -6.17
C SER A 94 12.59 2.27 -4.95
N TRP A 95 13.93 2.38 -4.87
CA TRP A 95 14.71 1.89 -3.74
C TRP A 95 14.40 2.65 -2.44
N LEU A 96 14.24 3.98 -2.52
CA LEU A 96 13.83 4.82 -1.40
C LEU A 96 12.47 4.38 -0.84
N CYS A 97 11.47 4.19 -1.71
CA CYS A 97 10.14 3.74 -1.30
C CYS A 97 10.19 2.35 -0.66
N ALA A 98 10.92 1.40 -1.26
CA ALA A 98 11.07 0.04 -0.73
C ALA A 98 11.73 0.04 0.68
N GLY A 99 12.82 0.78 0.85
CA GLY A 99 13.50 0.90 2.15
C GLY A 99 12.65 1.56 3.22
N SER A 100 11.94 2.64 2.84
CA SER A 100 11.04 3.37 3.75
C SER A 100 9.87 2.49 4.20
N ALA A 101 9.25 1.75 3.28
CA ALA A 101 8.21 0.79 3.62
C ALA A 101 8.72 -0.32 4.54
N LYS A 102 9.92 -0.85 4.30
CA LYS A 102 10.53 -1.87 5.15
C LYS A 102 10.79 -1.39 6.58
N LEU A 103 11.16 -0.12 6.76
CA LEU A 103 11.27 0.50 8.09
C LEU A 103 9.90 0.63 8.78
N ALA A 104 8.87 1.05 8.04
CA ALA A 104 7.52 1.18 8.57
C ALA A 104 6.88 -0.17 8.97
N LEU A 105 7.36 -1.28 8.41
CA LEU A 105 6.91 -2.63 8.75
C LEU A 105 7.62 -3.21 9.99
N GLN A 106 8.59 -2.51 10.58
CA GLN A 106 9.25 -2.99 11.80
C GLN A 106 8.30 -2.94 13.01
N PRO A 107 8.37 -3.91 13.93
CA PRO A 107 7.56 -3.89 15.14
C PRO A 107 7.75 -2.59 15.95
N GLY A 108 6.64 -1.95 16.34
CA GLY A 108 6.65 -0.71 17.10
C GLY A 108 6.97 0.56 16.29
N ALA A 109 7.19 0.45 14.99
CA ALA A 109 7.39 1.61 14.12
C ALA A 109 6.07 2.37 13.90
N HIS A 110 6.05 3.65 14.23
CA HIS A 110 4.94 4.55 13.90
C HIS A 110 5.37 5.52 12.79
N PRO A 111 4.65 5.64 11.66
CA PRO A 111 5.09 6.46 10.52
C PRO A 111 5.36 7.93 10.87
N SER A 112 4.59 8.53 11.79
CA SER A 112 4.85 9.92 12.22
C SER A 112 6.16 10.05 12.98
N ILE A 113 6.53 9.04 13.77
CA ILE A 113 7.79 9.02 14.53
C ILE A 113 8.96 8.77 13.59
N LEU A 114 8.84 7.83 12.64
CA LEU A 114 9.86 7.63 11.61
C LEU A 114 10.12 8.90 10.79
N ARG A 115 9.05 9.64 10.43
CA ARG A 115 9.17 10.93 9.75
C ARG A 115 9.90 11.96 10.61
N GLU A 116 9.55 12.06 11.89
CA GLU A 116 10.22 12.98 12.83
C GLU A 116 11.71 12.64 12.98
N GLN A 117 12.07 11.37 13.10
CA GLN A 117 13.45 10.91 13.25
C GLN A 117 14.36 11.28 12.07
N VAL A 118 13.82 11.46 10.86
CA VAL A 118 14.59 11.88 9.68
C VAL A 118 14.54 13.39 9.41
N CYS A 119 13.81 14.15 10.23
CA CYS A 119 13.74 15.60 10.19
C CYS A 119 14.71 16.22 11.21
N SER A 120 15.93 16.52 10.78
CA SER A 120 16.85 17.28 11.63
C SER A 120 16.38 18.74 11.80
N PRO A 121 16.62 19.37 12.97
CA PRO A 121 16.33 20.78 13.18
C PRO A 121 16.99 21.67 12.12
N ALA A 122 16.21 22.56 11.49
CA ALA A 122 16.63 23.42 10.37
C ALA A 122 17.26 22.67 9.18
N GLY A 123 16.96 21.38 9.03
CA GLY A 123 17.46 20.54 7.93
C GLY A 123 16.60 20.63 6.66
N SER A 124 17.13 20.10 5.55
CA SER A 124 16.40 20.08 4.28
C SER A 124 15.14 19.19 4.30
N THR A 125 15.13 18.11 5.10
CA THR A 125 13.97 17.23 5.21
C THR A 125 12.74 17.97 5.74
N ILE A 126 12.91 18.83 6.76
CA ILE A 126 11.77 19.52 7.37
C ILE A 126 11.17 20.57 6.44
N GLU A 127 11.99 21.26 5.64
CA GLU A 127 11.51 22.15 4.57
C GLU A 127 10.71 21.39 3.52
N GLY A 128 11.18 20.20 3.12
CA GLY A 128 10.44 19.32 2.21
C GLY A 128 9.09 18.86 2.78
N VAL A 129 9.06 18.47 4.06
CA VAL A 129 7.81 18.08 4.74
C VAL A 129 6.85 19.26 4.86
N ALA A 130 7.34 20.46 5.19
CA ALA A 130 6.52 21.66 5.25
C ALA A 130 5.85 21.95 3.89
N ALA A 131 6.58 21.84 2.78
CA ALA A 131 6.01 22.00 1.45
C ALA A 131 4.92 20.95 1.12
N LEU A 132 5.09 19.70 1.57
CA LEU A 132 4.03 18.67 1.42
C LEU A 132 2.78 19.01 2.22
N ASP A 133 2.93 19.59 3.41
CA ASP A 133 1.82 20.03 4.25
C ASP A 133 1.11 21.26 3.64
N GLU A 134 1.85 22.24 3.12
CA GLU A 134 1.30 23.40 2.39
C GLU A 134 0.48 23.00 1.16
N LEU A 135 0.90 21.95 0.46
CA LEU A 135 0.20 21.39 -0.69
C LEU A 135 -0.90 20.38 -0.33
N ALA A 136 -1.18 20.20 0.96
CA ALA A 136 -2.21 19.28 1.47
C ALA A 136 -2.08 17.84 0.95
N VAL A 137 -0.85 17.35 0.78
CA VAL A 137 -0.59 16.04 0.15
C VAL A 137 -1.25 14.88 0.91
N LYS A 138 -1.29 14.93 2.25
CA LYS A 138 -2.00 13.92 3.07
C LYS A 138 -3.49 13.85 2.69
N SER A 139 -4.15 15.01 2.61
CA SER A 139 -5.56 15.11 2.24
C SER A 139 -5.81 14.64 0.81
N ALA A 140 -4.89 14.92 -0.12
CA ALA A 140 -5.00 14.43 -1.49
C ALA A 140 -4.93 12.89 -1.58
N ILE A 141 -4.04 12.26 -0.80
CA ILE A 141 -3.93 10.79 -0.72
C ILE A 141 -5.19 10.19 -0.09
N GLU A 142 -5.69 10.74 1.02
CA GLU A 142 -6.93 10.29 1.66
C GLU A 142 -8.12 10.40 0.69
N ALA A 143 -8.25 11.53 0.00
CA ALA A 143 -9.30 11.75 -0.98
C ALA A 143 -9.26 10.73 -2.14
N ALA A 144 -8.07 10.36 -2.62
CA ALA A 144 -7.92 9.34 -3.65
C ALA A 144 -8.43 7.97 -3.17
N VAL A 145 -8.09 7.58 -1.94
CA VAL A 145 -8.56 6.30 -1.36
C VAL A 145 -10.07 6.33 -1.15
N PHE A 146 -10.63 7.41 -0.62
CA PHE A 146 -12.07 7.53 -0.42
C PHE A 146 -12.86 7.55 -1.73
N ALA A 147 -12.34 8.19 -2.78
CA ALA A 147 -12.95 8.15 -4.10
C ALA A 147 -13.02 6.72 -4.66
N ALA A 148 -11.95 5.94 -4.50
CA ALA A 148 -11.94 4.52 -4.86
C ALA A 148 -12.93 3.72 -4.02
N TRP A 149 -13.01 3.98 -2.71
CA TRP A 149 -13.94 3.29 -1.81
C TRP A 149 -15.40 3.55 -2.15
N GLU A 150 -15.78 4.80 -2.41
CA GLU A 150 -17.13 5.14 -2.86
C GLU A 150 -17.46 4.47 -4.21
N LYS A 151 -16.47 4.36 -5.10
CA LYS A 151 -16.65 3.62 -6.35
C LYS A 151 -16.89 2.13 -6.11
N GLU A 152 -16.13 1.50 -5.22
CA GLU A 152 -16.32 0.07 -4.89
C GLU A 152 -17.66 -0.20 -4.21
N LYS A 153 -18.10 0.65 -3.26
CA LYS A 153 -19.46 0.55 -2.69
C LYS A 153 -20.55 0.58 -3.75
N SER A 154 -20.42 1.44 -4.75
CA SER A 154 -21.41 1.55 -5.83
C SER A 154 -21.50 0.29 -6.72
N ARG A 155 -20.51 -0.61 -6.65
CA ARG A 155 -20.47 -1.87 -7.41
C ARG A 155 -21.02 -3.07 -6.62
N GLU A 156 -21.21 -2.92 -5.31
CA GLU A 156 -21.78 -3.94 -4.43
C GLU A 156 -23.32 -3.87 -4.35
N CYS A 157 -23.94 -2.92 -5.06
CA CYS A 157 -25.39 -2.79 -5.23
C CYS A 157 -25.92 -3.46 -6.50
#